data_AF-A0A0F9JJZ1-F1
#
_entry.id   AF-A0A0F9JJZ1-F1
#
_cell.length_a   1.000
_cell.length_b   1.000
_cell.length_c   1.000
_cell.angle_alpha   90.00
_cell.angle_beta   90.00
_cell.angle_gamma   90.00
#
_symmetry.space_group_name_H-M   'P 1'
#
loop_
_entity.id
_entity.type
_entity.pdbx_description
1 polymer ?
#
loop_
_entity_poly.entity_id
_entity_poly.type
_entity_poly.pdbx_seq_one_letter_code
_entity_poly.pdbx_strand_id
1 'polypeptide(L)'
;MKVNDYKIILIGIVLIFFFWFAEALLHILMFDPDENVMINLLFPPTHEFWMRVIVVFILVIFSISTQKIFNKLHNMNEKLQKVEENLRKSYDRSCFYKDLFTHDVNNIFSVINSSAELISNYY
;
A
#
# COMPACT_ATOMS: atom_id res chain seq x y z
N MET A 1 8.88 3.73 1.97
CA MET A 1 9.89 2.68 2.25
C MET A 1 9.67 1.59 1.20
N LYS A 2 10.51 1.50 0.15
CA LYS A 2 10.43 0.40 -0.83
C LYS A 2 10.63 -0.91 -0.06
N VAL A 3 9.56 -1.66 0.13
CA VAL A 3 9.69 -3.03 0.63
C VAL A 3 10.39 -3.78 -0.48
N ASN A 4 11.66 -4.13 -0.25
CA ASN A 4 12.48 -4.80 -1.24
C ASN A 4 11.76 -6.07 -1.71
N ASP A 5 11.74 -6.32 -3.02
CA ASP A 5 10.91 -7.38 -3.62
C ASP A 5 11.20 -8.78 -3.06
N TYR A 6 12.39 -8.99 -2.49
CA TYR A 6 12.77 -10.25 -1.84
C TYR A 6 12.27 -10.39 -0.41
N LYS A 7 11.83 -9.32 0.27
CA LYS A 7 11.47 -9.38 1.70
C LYS A 7 10.23 -10.23 1.95
N ILE A 8 9.20 -10.12 1.11
CA ILE A 8 7.97 -10.91 1.29
C ILE A 8 8.21 -12.36 0.87
N ILE A 9 9.00 -12.58 -0.18
CA ILE A 9 9.44 -13.93 -0.57
C ILE A 9 10.24 -14.59 0.56
N LEU A 10 11.14 -13.86 1.21
CA LEU A 10 11.90 -14.34 2.36
C LEU A 10 10.98 -14.70 3.54
N ILE A 11 9.97 -13.87 3.83
CA ILE A 11 8.95 -14.18 4.85
C ILE A 11 8.18 -15.46 4.47
N GLY A 12 7.84 -15.63 3.19
CA GLY A 12 7.21 -16.85 2.68
C GLY A 12 8.07 -18.09 2.90
N ILE A 13 9.38 -18.02 2.62
CA ILE A 13 10.32 -19.12 2.86
C ILE A 13 10.41 -19.47 4.35
N VAL A 14 10.52 -18.46 5.21
CA VAL A 14 10.56 -18.65 6.67
C VAL A 14 9.26 -19.29 7.18
N LEU A 15 8.10 -18.87 6.66
CA LEU A 15 6.81 -19.47 7.00
C LEU A 15 6.71 -20.93 6.57
N ILE A 16 7.20 -21.27 5.37
CA ILE A 16 7.23 -22.66 4.89
C ILE A 16 8.10 -23.53 5.80
N PHE A 17 9.28 -23.04 6.17
CA PHE A 17 10.18 -23.75 7.09
C PHE A 17 9.54 -23.94 8.47
N PHE A 18 8.92 -22.90 9.01
CA PHE A 18 8.24 -22.95 10.30
C PHE A 18 7.03 -23.88 10.28
N PHE A 19 6.24 -23.85 9.20
CA PHE A 19 5.12 -24.78 9.00
C PHE A 19 5.60 -26.23 8.99
N TRP A 20 6.67 -26.54 8.24
CA TRP A 20 7.22 -27.90 8.19
C TRP A 20 7.62 -28.43 9.57
N PHE A 21 8.24 -27.58 10.39
CA PHE A 21 8.64 -27.93 11.74
C PHE A 21 7.43 -28.11 12.68
N ALA A 22 6.46 -27.19 12.64
CA ALA A 22 5.26 -27.25 13.46
C ALA A 22 4.41 -28.50 13.16
N GLU A 23 4.25 -28.83 11.88
CA GLU A 23 3.49 -30.02 11.46
C GLU A 23 4.15 -31.31 11.95
N ALA A 24 5.48 -31.43 11.79
CA ALA A 24 6.21 -32.60 12.27
C ALA A 24 6.11 -32.76 13.79
N LEU A 25 6.17 -31.66 14.53
CA LEU A 25 6.05 -31.66 15.99
C LEU A 25 4.64 -32.04 16.46
N LEU A 26 3.61 -31.52 15.79
CA LEU A 26 2.21 -31.84 16.08
C LEU A 26 1.93 -33.33 15.84
N HIS A 27 2.44 -33.86 14.72
CA HIS A 27 2.23 -35.26 14.37
C HIS A 27 2.83 -36.23 15.40
N ILE A 28 4.08 -35.99 15.82
CA ILE A 28 4.75 -36.78 16.87
C ILE A 28 3.97 -36.71 18.19
N LEU A 29 3.44 -35.52 18.53
CA LEU A 29 2.69 -35.33 19.78
C LEU A 29 1.31 -36.03 19.77
N MET A 30 0.61 -36.05 18.63
CA MET A 30 -0.77 -36.56 18.54
C MET A 30 -0.88 -38.02 18.12
N PHE A 31 0.00 -38.52 17.25
CA PHE A 31 -0.21 -39.82 16.58
C PHE A 31 0.76 -40.90 17.08
N ASP A 32 2.07 -40.62 17.17
CA ASP A 32 3.08 -41.61 17.54
C ASP A 32 4.20 -41.01 18.41
N PRO A 33 4.03 -40.95 19.75
CA PRO A 33 5.01 -40.36 20.66
C PRO A 33 6.30 -41.19 20.83
N ASP A 34 6.28 -42.46 20.42
CA ASP A 34 7.37 -43.42 20.63
C ASP A 34 8.30 -43.56 19.41
N GLU A 35 7.97 -42.92 18.28
CA GLU A 35 8.76 -42.96 17.07
C GLU A 35 9.96 -42.02 17.09
N ASN A 36 11.01 -42.43 16.38
CA ASN A 36 12.25 -41.68 16.29
C ASN A 36 12.02 -40.35 15.53
N VAL A 37 11.92 -39.25 16.27
CA VAL A 37 11.64 -37.88 15.81
C VAL A 37 12.42 -37.49 14.55
N MET A 38 13.69 -37.88 14.49
CA MET A 38 14.57 -37.52 13.37
C MET A 38 14.23 -38.25 12.07
N ILE A 39 13.75 -39.50 12.15
CA ILE A 39 13.39 -40.30 10.97
C ILE A 39 12.07 -39.81 10.40
N ASN A 40 11.07 -39.53 11.26
CA ASN A 40 9.77 -39.05 10.81
C ASN A 40 9.83 -37.60 10.27
N LEU A 41 10.77 -36.78 10.75
CA LEU A 41 10.99 -35.42 10.22
C LEU A 41 11.55 -35.43 8.78
N LEU A 42 12.42 -36.38 8.45
CA LEU A 42 13.11 -36.48 7.17
C LEU A 42 12.40 -37.39 6.16
N PHE A 43 11.72 -38.44 6.63
CA PHE A 43 11.02 -39.44 5.80
C PHE A 43 9.64 -39.76 6.38
N PRO A 44 8.69 -38.82 6.30
CA PRO A 44 7.33 -39.07 6.77
C PRO A 44 6.62 -40.11 5.86
N PRO A 45 5.64 -40.85 6.40
CA PRO A 45 4.76 -41.73 5.65
C PRO A 45 4.19 -41.08 4.38
N THR A 46 3.90 -41.88 3.36
CA THR A 46 3.47 -41.41 2.03
C THR A 46 2.31 -40.41 2.09
N HIS A 47 1.35 -40.60 3.00
CA HIS A 47 0.18 -39.73 3.12
C HIS A 47 0.52 -38.34 3.68
N GLU A 48 1.38 -38.25 4.71
CA GLU A 48 1.89 -37.00 5.26
C GLU A 48 2.71 -36.21 4.24
N PHE A 49 3.51 -36.91 3.44
CA PHE A 49 4.31 -36.27 2.40
C PHE A 49 3.44 -35.52 1.39
N TRP A 50 2.38 -36.16 0.87
CA TRP A 50 1.49 -35.51 -0.10
C TRP A 50 0.73 -34.31 0.50
N MET A 51 0.32 -34.38 1.77
CA MET A 51 -0.31 -33.24 2.45
C MET A 51 0.65 -32.05 2.55
N ARG A 52 1.91 -32.27 2.95
CA ARG A 52 2.92 -31.21 3.05
C ARG A 52 3.23 -30.59 1.69
N VAL A 53 3.32 -31.40 0.63
CA VAL A 53 3.53 -30.90 -0.74
C VAL A 53 2.41 -29.94 -1.16
N ILE A 54 1.14 -30.29 -0.91
CA ILE A 54 0.00 -29.43 -1.24
C ILE A 54 0.09 -28.09 -0.50
N VAL A 55 0.39 -28.11 0.81
CA VAL A 55 0.50 -26.88 1.60
C VAL A 55 1.65 -26.00 1.11
N VAL A 56 2.81 -26.58 0.77
CA VAL A 56 3.93 -25.82 0.21
C VAL A 56 3.53 -25.14 -1.10
N PHE A 57 2.83 -25.83 -2.00
CA PHE A 57 2.34 -25.21 -3.24
C PHE A 57 1.39 -24.04 -2.97
N ILE A 58 0.46 -24.19 -2.02
CA ILE A 58 -0.47 -23.13 -1.62
C ILE A 58 0.30 -21.92 -1.07
N LEU A 59 1.27 -22.15 -0.18
CA LEU A 59 2.08 -21.09 0.41
C LEU A 59 2.94 -20.35 -0.63
N VAL A 60 3.50 -21.06 -1.60
CA VAL A 60 4.27 -20.45 -2.69
C VAL A 60 3.37 -19.56 -3.56
N ILE A 61 2.20 -20.07 -3.97
CA ILE A 61 1.22 -19.30 -4.77
C ILE A 61 0.76 -18.06 -3.99
N PHE A 62 0.47 -18.24 -2.69
CA PHE A 62 0.07 -17.15 -1.81
C PHE A 62 1.17 -16.08 -1.66
N SER A 63 2.43 -16.49 -1.48
CA SER A 63 3.58 -15.57 -1.39
C SER A 63 3.76 -14.76 -2.67
N ILE A 64 3.66 -15.40 -3.85
CA ILE A 64 3.77 -14.71 -5.15
C ILE A 64 2.61 -13.72 -5.33
N SER A 65 1.40 -14.13 -4.99
CA SER A 65 0.20 -13.30 -5.13
C SER A 65 0.27 -12.07 -4.22
N THR A 66 0.69 -12.25 -2.97
CA THR A 66 0.87 -11.17 -2.00
C THR A 66 1.94 -10.18 -2.45
N GLN A 67 3.08 -10.66 -2.96
CA GLN A 67 4.13 -9.80 -3.51
C GLN A 67 3.60 -8.91 -4.65
N LYS A 68 2.84 -9.49 -5.59
CA LYS A 68 2.24 -8.73 -6.70
C LYS A 68 1.27 -7.64 -6.21
N ILE A 69 0.40 -7.99 -5.26
CA ILE A 69 -0.58 -7.06 -4.69
C ILE A 69 0.12 -5.91 -3.98
N PHE A 70 1.14 -6.20 -3.16
CA PHE A 70 1.86 -5.19 -2.40
C PHE A 70 2.59 -4.20 -3.32
N ASN A 71 3.26 -4.70 -4.36
CA ASN A 71 3.92 -3.84 -5.34
C ASN A 71 2.93 -2.95 -6.10
N LYS A 72 1.78 -3.49 -6.48
CA LYS A 72 0.71 -2.70 -7.12
C LYS A 72 0.17 -1.63 -6.18
N LEU A 73 -0.08 -1.97 -4.92
CA LEU A 73 -0.59 -1.04 -3.91
C LEU A 73 0.40 0.10 -3.66
N HIS A 74 1.69 -0.21 -3.54
CA HIS A 74 2.73 0.80 -3.33
C HIS A 74 2.78 1.80 -4.50
N ASN A 75 2.84 1.30 -5.74
CA ASN A 75 2.87 2.14 -6.94
C ASN A 75 1.59 2.98 -7.09
N MET A 76 0.42 2.43 -6.73
CA MET A 76 -0.84 3.18 -6.76
C MET A 76 -0.85 4.30 -5.72
N ASN A 77 -0.32 4.05 -4.52
CA ASN A 77 -0.27 5.04 -3.46
C ASN A 77 0.68 6.20 -3.83
N GLU A 78 1.86 5.91 -4.37
CA GLU A 78 2.79 6.96 -4.86
C GLU A 78 2.17 7.82 -5.96
N LYS A 79 1.46 7.19 -6.91
CA LYS A 79 0.74 7.93 -7.96
C LYS A 79 -0.39 8.78 -7.38
N LEU A 80 -1.14 8.25 -6.42
CA LEU A 80 -2.24 8.96 -5.77
C LEU A 80 -1.74 10.20 -5.05
N GLN A 81 -0.68 10.07 -4.24
CA GLN A 81 -0.06 11.20 -3.54
C GLN A 81 0.39 12.29 -4.51
N LYS A 82 1.01 11.92 -5.63
CA LYS A 82 1.46 12.89 -6.64
C LYS A 82 0.28 13.60 -7.32
N VAL A 83 -0.80 12.88 -7.59
CA VAL A 83 -2.02 13.47 -8.17
C VAL A 83 -2.69 14.41 -7.17
N GLU A 84 -2.80 14.01 -5.91
CA GLU A 84 -3.35 14.84 -4.84
C GLU A 84 -2.56 16.15 -4.67
N GLU A 85 -1.24 16.06 -4.63
CA GLU A 85 -0.37 17.25 -4.52
C GLU A 85 -0.55 18.20 -5.72
N ASN A 86 -0.61 17.65 -6.93
CA ASN A 86 -0.84 18.44 -8.14
C ASN A 86 -2.23 19.08 -8.16
N LEU A 87 -3.25 18.36 -7.70
CA LEU A 87 -4.62 18.86 -7.61
C LEU A 87 -4.69 20.01 -6.60
N ARG A 88 -4.09 19.83 -5.41
CA ARG A 88 -4.01 20.86 -4.38
C ARG A 88 -3.30 22.11 -4.90
N LYS A 89 -2.14 21.96 -5.55
CA LYS A 89 -1.43 23.09 -6.18
C LYS A 89 -2.27 23.82 -7.23
N SER A 90 -3.04 23.08 -8.02
CA SER A 90 -3.92 23.66 -9.05
C SER A 90 -5.11 24.38 -8.43
N TYR A 91 -5.66 23.83 -7.36
CA TYR A 91 -6.73 24.45 -6.58
C TYR A 91 -6.26 25.73 -5.90
N ASP A 92 -5.13 25.70 -5.18
CA ASP A 92 -4.57 26.85 -4.48
C ASP A 92 -4.28 28.00 -5.46
N ARG A 93 -3.72 27.68 -6.64
CA ARG A 93 -3.52 28.65 -7.72
C ARG A 93 -4.83 29.26 -8.22
N SER A 94 -5.87 28.43 -8.36
CA SER A 94 -7.19 28.90 -8.81
C SER A 94 -7.86 29.82 -7.79
N CYS A 95 -7.76 29.47 -6.49
CA CYS A 95 -8.22 30.36 -5.41
C CYS A 95 -7.46 31.67 -5.40
N PHE A 96 -6.12 31.64 -5.52
CA PHE A 96 -5.31 32.85 -5.59
C PHE A 96 -5.75 33.78 -6.73
N TYR A 97 -5.97 33.24 -7.94
CA TYR A 97 -6.45 34.05 -9.06
C TYR A 97 -7.85 34.62 -8.83
N LYS A 98 -8.76 33.85 -8.22
CA LYS A 98 -10.10 34.31 -7.88
C LYS A 98 -10.06 35.47 -6.88
N ASP A 99 -9.20 35.37 -5.87
CA ASP A 99 -9.07 36.39 -4.82
C ASP A 99 -8.43 37.67 -5.38
N LEU A 100 -7.36 37.53 -6.18
CA LEU A 100 -6.73 38.65 -6.89
C LEU A 100 -7.74 39.34 -7.82
N PHE A 101 -8.48 38.57 -8.62
CA PHE A 101 -9.48 39.10 -9.53
C PHE A 101 -10.56 39.89 -8.78
N THR A 102 -11.05 39.36 -7.65
CA THR A 102 -12.07 40.04 -6.84
C THR A 102 -11.54 41.35 -6.27
N HIS A 103 -10.32 41.33 -5.73
CA HIS A 103 -9.65 42.52 -5.21
C HIS A 103 -9.46 43.60 -6.29
N ASP A 104 -8.94 43.22 -7.46
CA ASP A 104 -8.65 44.17 -8.53
C ASP A 104 -9.93 44.76 -9.14
N VAL A 105 -10.97 43.96 -9.30
CA VAL A 105 -12.29 44.44 -9.73
C VAL A 105 -12.86 45.44 -8.71
N ASN A 106 -12.78 45.14 -7.42
CA ASN A 106 -13.24 46.07 -6.37
C ASN A 106 -12.46 47.39 -6.38
N ASN A 107 -11.14 47.34 -6.57
CA ASN A 107 -10.31 48.54 -6.68
C ASN A 107 -10.72 49.39 -7.89
N ILE A 108 -10.95 48.77 -9.06
CA ILE A 108 -11.41 49.48 -10.26
C ILE A 108 -12.75 50.17 -9.98
N PHE A 109 -13.73 49.48 -9.40
CA PHE A 109 -15.02 50.08 -9.05
C PHE A 109 -14.88 51.23 -8.05
N SER A 110 -14.01 51.09 -7.05
CA SER A 110 -13.74 52.16 -6.09
C SER A 110 -13.18 53.42 -6.77
N VAL A 111 -12.25 53.27 -7.72
CA VAL A 111 -11.67 54.39 -8.46
C VAL A 111 -12.72 55.06 -9.36
N ILE A 112 -13.55 54.26 -10.05
CA ILE A 112 -14.63 54.78 -10.90
C ILE A 112 -15.62 55.58 -10.06
N ASN A 113 -16.10 55.04 -8.94
CA ASN A 113 -17.04 55.73 -8.06
C ASN A 113 -16.46 57.05 -7.52
N SER A 114 -15.21 57.04 -7.06
CA SER A 114 -14.54 58.24 -6.59
C SER A 114 -14.40 59.29 -7.71
N SER A 115 -14.06 58.87 -8.93
CA SER A 115 -13.98 59.78 -10.08
C SER A 115 -15.33 60.39 -10.45
N ALA A 116 -16.40 59.62 -10.39
CA ALA A 116 -17.75 60.10 -10.66
C ALA A 116 -18.19 61.13 -9.60
N GLU A 117 -17.89 60.87 -8.33
CA GLU A 117 -18.18 61.78 -7.22
C GLU A 117 -17.40 63.09 -7.31
N LEU A 118 -16.14 63.05 -7.75
CA LEU A 118 -15.34 64.25 -8.01
C LEU A 118 -15.94 65.09 -9.14
N ILE A 119 -16.39 64.45 -10.22
CA ILE A 119 -17.02 65.14 -11.34
C ILE A 119 -18.33 65.80 -10.88
N SER A 120 -19.17 65.10 -10.11
CA SER A 120 -20.44 65.64 -9.61
C SER A 120 -20.30 66.73 -8.54
N ASN A 121 -19.17 66.80 -7.84
CA ASN A 121 -18.92 67.86 -6.86
C ASN A 121 -18.28 69.12 -7.48
N TYR A 122 -17.70 69.00 -8.67
CA TYR A 122 -17.11 70.13 -9.41
C TYR A 122 -18.05 70.79 -10.43
N TYR A 123 -19.14 70.12 -10.79
CA TYR A 123 -20.21 70.59 -11.68
C TYR A 123 -21.56 70.53 -10.98
#